data_AF-A0AA38R1A4-F1
#
_entry.id   AF-A0AA38R1A4-F1
#
_cell.length_a   1.000
_cell.length_b   1.000
_cell.length_c   1.000
_cell.angle_alpha   90.00
_cell.angle_beta   90.00
_cell.angle_gamma   90.00
#
_symmetry.space_group_name_H-M   'P 1'
#
loop_
_entity.id
_entity.type
_entity.pdbx_description
1 polymer ?
#
loop_
_entity_poly.entity_id
_entity_poly.type
_entity_poly.pdbx_seq_one_letter_code
_entity_poly.pdbx_strand_id
1 'polypeptide(L)'
;SSSPRHSRRAPSSFARQASFFQQSNNQWSYWLIENDVDAVFSLPHPFHLHGHDFLVLGRSPVASPAFPQTRYKFDPATDLALLKGNNPVRRDVAMLPAKGWLLIAFKTDNPGAWLMHCHIAWHVSGGLSVDFLEGVSTLRNNLPPADKAAFADNCNKWRAYFPAQDPFPKIDSGIKRDEGYLY
;
A
#
# COMPACT_ATOMS: atom_id res chain seq x y z
N SER A 1 -19.24 -34.68 14.66
CA SER A 1 -19.90 -33.45 14.17
C SER A 1 -19.20 -32.24 14.76
N SER A 2 -18.49 -31.46 13.96
CA SER A 2 -17.77 -30.26 14.42
C SER A 2 -17.33 -29.41 13.22
N SER A 3 -18.19 -28.49 12.79
CA SER A 3 -17.82 -27.51 11.76
C SER A 3 -16.95 -26.41 12.38
N PRO A 4 -15.80 -26.04 11.79
CA PRO A 4 -15.01 -24.90 12.27
C PRO A 4 -15.78 -23.60 12.03
N ARG A 5 -15.98 -22.81 13.10
CA ARG A 5 -16.61 -21.49 13.00
C ARG A 5 -15.68 -20.50 12.29
N HIS A 6 -15.84 -20.35 10.99
CA HIS A 6 -15.20 -19.28 10.23
C HIS A 6 -15.70 -17.91 10.71
N SER A 7 -14.83 -17.17 11.41
CA SER A 7 -15.03 -15.76 11.69
C SER A 7 -15.07 -14.97 10.37
N ARG A 8 -16.26 -14.50 9.98
CA ARG A 8 -16.42 -13.58 8.85
C ARG A 8 -16.00 -12.18 9.29
N ARG A 9 -14.71 -11.82 9.10
CA ARG A 9 -14.30 -10.40 9.13
C ARG A 9 -15.07 -9.63 8.06
N ALA A 10 -15.37 -8.36 8.36
CA ALA A 10 -16.07 -7.47 7.43
C ALA A 10 -15.31 -7.31 6.09
N PRO A 11 -16.01 -7.13 4.97
CA PRO A 11 -15.38 -6.97 3.66
C PRO A 11 -14.64 -5.62 3.59
N SER A 12 -13.33 -5.66 3.40
CA SER A 12 -12.57 -4.52 2.87
C SER A 12 -12.89 -4.35 1.39
N SER A 13 -13.00 -3.10 0.92
CA SER A 13 -13.24 -2.75 -0.49
C SER A 13 -12.14 -3.27 -1.45
N PHE A 14 -10.94 -3.54 -0.94
CA PHE A 14 -9.90 -4.26 -1.68
C PHE A 14 -10.21 -5.75 -1.74
N ALA A 15 -10.57 -6.23 -2.94
CA ALA A 15 -10.64 -7.65 -3.25
C ALA A 15 -9.29 -8.34 -2.93
N ARG A 16 -9.33 -9.60 -2.49
CA ARG A 16 -8.14 -10.33 -1.99
C ARG A 16 -6.97 -10.39 -3.00
N GLN A 17 -7.28 -10.36 -4.30
CA GLN A 17 -6.30 -10.36 -5.40
C GLN A 17 -5.65 -8.98 -5.68
N ALA A 18 -6.21 -7.87 -5.16
CA ALA A 18 -5.88 -6.50 -5.56
C ALA A 18 -4.77 -5.82 -4.70
N SER A 19 -3.84 -6.60 -4.13
CA SER A 19 -2.76 -6.05 -3.29
C SER A 19 -1.39 -5.98 -3.99
N PHE A 20 -1.26 -6.44 -5.25
CA PHE A 20 0.00 -6.43 -6.00
C PHE A 20 -0.17 -5.72 -7.33
N PHE A 21 0.72 -4.77 -7.63
CA PHE A 21 0.70 -4.00 -8.86
C PHE A 21 2.06 -4.06 -9.54
N GLN A 22 2.20 -4.92 -10.55
CA GLN A 22 3.45 -5.06 -11.28
C GLN A 22 3.75 -3.80 -12.11
N GLN A 23 4.94 -3.23 -11.96
CA GLN A 23 5.38 -2.04 -12.69
C GLN A 23 6.43 -2.38 -13.77
N SER A 24 6.37 -1.66 -14.89
CA SER A 24 7.43 -1.66 -15.92
C SER A 24 8.62 -0.80 -15.49
N ASN A 25 9.81 -1.03 -16.07
CA ASN A 25 11.02 -0.27 -15.72
C ASN A 25 11.11 1.11 -16.37
N ASN A 26 11.68 2.04 -15.62
CA ASN A 26 12.14 3.37 -16.03
C ASN A 26 11.05 4.23 -16.70
N GLN A 27 9.81 4.13 -16.21
CA GLN A 27 8.66 4.93 -16.62
C GLN A 27 8.15 5.78 -15.46
N TRP A 28 7.36 6.82 -15.75
CA TRP A 28 6.54 7.47 -14.72
C TRP A 28 5.27 6.64 -14.50
N SER A 29 5.04 6.24 -13.24
CA SER A 29 3.82 5.53 -12.82
C SER A 29 2.96 6.47 -11.99
N TYR A 30 1.67 6.59 -12.36
CA TYR A 30 0.73 7.58 -11.83
C TYR A 30 -0.40 6.88 -11.05
N TRP A 31 -0.65 7.32 -9.81
CA TRP A 31 -1.59 6.65 -8.90
C TRP A 31 -2.56 7.65 -8.28
N LEU A 32 -3.83 7.54 -8.66
CA LEU A 32 -4.94 8.19 -7.98
C LEU A 32 -5.39 7.31 -6.81
N ILE A 33 -5.32 7.85 -5.60
CA ILE A 33 -5.73 7.19 -4.36
C ILE A 33 -6.99 7.90 -3.87
N GLU A 34 -8.13 7.20 -3.84
CA GLU A 34 -9.42 7.72 -3.36
C GLU A 34 -9.73 7.23 -1.94
N ASN A 35 -10.30 8.10 -1.09
CA ASN A 35 -10.49 7.83 0.34
C ASN A 35 -11.96 7.58 0.71
N ASP A 36 -12.46 6.37 0.38
CA ASP A 36 -13.80 5.88 0.72
C ASP A 36 -14.90 6.96 0.55
N VAL A 37 -14.88 7.66 -0.59
CA VAL A 37 -15.67 8.89 -0.83
C VAL A 37 -17.16 8.70 -0.57
N ASP A 38 -17.69 7.51 -0.80
CA ASP A 38 -19.11 7.19 -0.65
C ASP A 38 -19.53 6.67 0.73
N ALA A 39 -18.58 6.24 1.58
CA ALA A 39 -18.89 5.69 2.92
C ALA A 39 -19.51 6.73 3.88
N VAL A 40 -19.97 6.30 5.07
CA VAL A 40 -20.59 7.18 6.07
C VAL A 40 -19.59 8.20 6.63
N PHE A 41 -18.37 7.77 6.93
CA PHE A 41 -17.24 8.60 7.34
C PHE A 41 -15.95 8.10 6.65
N SER A 42 -14.86 8.85 6.80
CA SER A 42 -13.50 8.55 6.30
C SER A 42 -12.51 9.24 7.25
N LEU A 43 -11.24 8.85 7.28
CA LEU A 43 -10.21 9.51 8.09
C LEU A 43 -9.07 10.01 7.19
N PRO A 44 -8.31 11.04 7.58
CA PRO A 44 -7.07 11.38 6.90
C PRO A 44 -6.04 10.25 7.05
N HIS A 45 -5.40 9.84 5.96
CA HIS A 45 -4.39 8.78 5.97
C HIS A 45 -3.02 9.33 5.53
N PRO A 46 -1.96 9.27 6.36
CA PRO A 46 -0.60 9.50 5.88
C PRO A 46 -0.19 8.29 5.04
N PHE A 47 -0.15 8.42 3.72
CA PHE A 47 0.31 7.38 2.81
C PHE A 47 1.82 7.48 2.62
N HIS A 48 2.51 6.37 2.82
CA HIS A 48 3.96 6.20 2.65
C HIS A 48 4.23 5.22 1.49
N LEU A 49 5.28 5.48 0.71
CA LEU A 49 5.81 4.59 -0.33
C LEU A 49 7.27 4.21 0.02
N HIS A 50 7.58 2.92 -0.05
CA HIS A 50 8.94 2.41 0.10
C HIS A 50 9.73 2.55 -1.20
N GLY A 51 11.07 2.59 -1.12
CA GLY A 51 11.97 2.55 -2.28
C GLY A 51 12.06 3.83 -3.12
N HIS A 52 11.12 4.78 -2.97
CA HIS A 52 11.00 5.98 -3.81
C HIS A 52 10.51 7.20 -3.03
N ASP A 53 11.02 8.37 -3.41
CA ASP A 53 10.25 9.62 -3.29
C ASP A 53 9.18 9.64 -4.40
N PHE A 54 7.96 10.08 -4.08
CA PHE A 54 6.94 10.39 -5.09
C PHE A 54 6.69 11.90 -5.23
N LEU A 55 6.28 12.31 -6.42
CA LEU A 55 5.72 13.61 -6.72
C LEU A 55 4.27 13.66 -6.26
N VAL A 56 3.91 14.63 -5.43
CA VAL A 56 2.51 14.97 -5.11
C VAL A 56 1.98 15.88 -6.21
N LEU A 57 1.36 15.29 -7.22
CA LEU A 57 0.82 16.03 -8.38
C LEU A 57 -0.41 16.84 -8.00
N GLY A 58 -1.24 16.34 -7.09
CA GLY A 58 -2.42 17.05 -6.60
C GLY A 58 -3.15 16.28 -5.52
N ARG A 59 -4.15 16.93 -4.93
CA ARG A 59 -5.10 16.32 -3.99
C ARG A 59 -6.41 17.08 -4.05
N SER A 60 -7.48 16.48 -3.54
CA SER A 60 -8.75 17.17 -3.34
C SER A 60 -8.59 18.45 -2.49
N PRO A 61 -9.50 19.43 -2.62
CA PRO A 61 -9.52 20.62 -1.78
C PRO A 61 -9.43 20.33 -0.28
N VAL A 62 -8.87 21.27 0.48
CA VAL A 62 -8.75 21.16 1.94
C VAL A 62 -10.09 21.52 2.58
N ALA A 63 -10.73 20.54 3.20
CA ALA A 63 -11.92 20.72 4.03
C ALA A 63 -11.68 20.19 5.45
N SER A 64 -12.61 20.46 6.37
CA SER A 64 -12.57 19.88 7.71
C SER A 64 -12.65 18.35 7.63
N PRO A 65 -11.77 17.60 8.32
CA PRO A 65 -11.87 16.15 8.42
C PRO A 65 -12.93 15.70 9.43
N ALA A 66 -13.54 16.61 10.19
CA ALA A 66 -14.60 16.28 11.14
C ALA A 66 -15.95 16.03 10.44
N PHE A 67 -16.85 15.32 11.11
CA PHE A 67 -18.22 15.12 10.63
C PHE A 67 -19.06 16.40 10.84
N PRO A 68 -19.92 16.82 9.87
CA PRO A 68 -20.14 16.22 8.56
C PRO A 68 -19.02 16.55 7.55
N GLN A 69 -18.61 15.55 6.77
CA GLN A 69 -17.47 15.64 5.85
C GLN A 69 -17.90 16.01 4.43
N THR A 70 -17.23 16.99 3.81
CA THR A 70 -17.38 17.30 2.38
C THR A 70 -16.77 16.19 1.53
N ARG A 71 -17.47 15.77 0.47
CA ARG A 71 -17.01 14.71 -0.45
C ARG A 71 -16.34 15.33 -1.68
N TYR A 72 -15.18 14.80 -2.04
CA TYR A 72 -14.44 15.13 -3.26
C TYR A 72 -14.05 13.83 -3.97
N LYS A 73 -14.88 13.41 -4.92
CA LYS A 73 -14.52 12.38 -5.90
C LYS A 73 -13.73 13.03 -7.03
N PHE A 74 -12.71 12.35 -7.57
CA PHE A 74 -11.91 12.92 -8.66
C PHE A 74 -12.75 13.08 -9.93
N ASP A 75 -12.82 14.30 -10.46
CA ASP A 75 -13.45 14.60 -11.76
C ASP A 75 -12.41 15.16 -12.74
N PRO A 76 -12.02 14.41 -13.79
CA PRO A 76 -11.07 14.89 -14.79
C PRO A 76 -11.45 16.22 -15.46
N ALA A 77 -12.75 16.56 -15.56
CA ALA A 77 -13.20 17.79 -16.20
C ALA A 77 -12.86 19.05 -15.37
N THR A 78 -12.65 18.92 -14.07
CA THR A 78 -12.42 20.04 -13.13
C THR A 78 -11.11 19.91 -12.37
N ASP A 79 -10.75 18.72 -11.89
CA ASP A 79 -9.58 18.48 -11.04
C ASP A 79 -8.24 18.46 -11.80
N LEU A 80 -8.22 18.23 -13.12
CA LEU A 80 -6.97 18.30 -13.90
C LEU A 80 -6.28 19.68 -13.80
N ALA A 81 -7.05 20.75 -13.63
CA ALA A 81 -6.52 22.11 -13.43
C ALA A 81 -5.85 22.32 -12.06
N LEU A 82 -6.16 21.47 -11.06
CA LEU A 82 -5.54 21.52 -9.73
C LEU A 82 -4.12 20.93 -9.74
N LEU A 83 -3.81 20.08 -10.72
CA LEU A 83 -2.55 19.33 -10.78
C LEU A 83 -1.34 20.23 -11.06
N LYS A 84 -0.18 19.82 -10.54
CA LYS A 84 1.12 20.48 -10.70
C LYS A 84 2.15 19.46 -11.17
N GLY A 85 2.55 19.57 -12.44
CA GLY A 85 3.64 18.76 -13.02
C GLY A 85 5.01 19.46 -13.00
N ASN A 86 5.06 20.79 -12.91
CA ASN A 86 6.32 21.54 -12.87
C ASN A 86 6.86 21.63 -11.44
N ASN A 87 7.92 20.88 -11.15
CA ASN A 87 8.60 20.77 -9.85
C ASN A 87 7.64 20.71 -8.64
N PRO A 88 6.71 19.74 -8.59
CA PRO A 88 5.81 19.56 -7.44
C PRO A 88 6.58 19.13 -6.19
N VAL A 89 5.88 19.14 -5.05
CA VAL A 89 6.40 18.56 -3.79
C VAL A 89 6.80 17.11 -4.04
N ARG A 90 8.05 16.78 -3.71
CA ARG A 90 8.61 15.42 -3.79
C ARG A 90 8.97 14.94 -2.39
N ARG A 91 8.49 13.75 -2.00
CA ARG A 91 8.68 13.14 -0.66
C ARG A 91 8.18 11.69 -0.61
N ASP A 92 8.49 11.01 0.48
CA ASP A 92 8.14 9.63 0.82
C ASP A 92 6.76 9.43 1.51
N VAL A 93 6.19 10.48 2.11
CA VAL A 93 4.91 10.44 2.86
C VAL A 93 4.03 11.65 2.55
N ALA A 94 2.75 11.45 2.24
CA ALA A 94 1.78 12.53 2.04
C ALA A 94 0.39 12.22 2.61
N MET A 95 -0.36 13.26 2.99
CA MET A 95 -1.71 13.10 3.53
C MET A 95 -2.74 12.92 2.42
N LEU A 96 -3.38 11.75 2.38
CA LEU A 96 -4.65 11.52 1.70
C LEU A 96 -5.79 12.19 2.52
N PRO A 97 -6.51 13.19 1.98
CA PRO A 97 -7.58 13.87 2.70
C PRO A 97 -8.78 12.96 2.99
N ALA A 98 -9.48 13.17 4.11
CA ALA A 98 -10.73 12.49 4.40
C ALA A 98 -11.78 12.80 3.32
N LYS A 99 -12.53 11.79 2.85
CA LYS A 99 -13.51 11.88 1.74
C LYS A 99 -12.97 12.49 0.44
N GLY A 100 -11.65 12.47 0.26
CA GLY A 100 -10.97 13.09 -0.86
C GLY A 100 -10.12 12.14 -1.67
N TRP A 101 -9.18 12.71 -2.41
CA TRP A 101 -8.25 11.99 -3.26
C TRP A 101 -6.84 12.59 -3.19
N LEU A 102 -5.85 11.78 -3.55
CA LEU A 102 -4.44 12.14 -3.67
C LEU A 102 -3.92 11.55 -4.98
N LEU A 103 -3.35 12.37 -5.86
CA LEU A 103 -2.68 11.93 -7.08
C LEU A 103 -1.17 12.04 -6.90
N ILE A 104 -0.49 10.90 -6.92
CA ILE A 104 0.97 10.82 -6.88
C ILE A 104 1.54 10.29 -8.20
N ALA A 105 2.83 10.55 -8.44
CA ALA A 105 3.60 9.82 -9.42
C ALA A 105 5.02 9.53 -8.91
N PHE A 106 5.52 8.33 -9.17
CA PHE A 106 6.92 7.97 -8.94
C PHE A 106 7.52 7.42 -10.23
N LYS A 107 8.85 7.44 -10.32
CA LYS A 107 9.57 6.90 -11.46
C LYS A 107 10.03 5.49 -11.11
N THR A 108 9.81 4.53 -12.00
CA THR A 108 10.08 3.11 -11.74
C THR A 108 11.54 2.76 -12.04
N ASP A 109 12.48 3.48 -11.42
CA ASP A 109 13.92 3.32 -11.63
C ASP A 109 14.66 2.53 -10.54
N ASN A 110 13.93 1.82 -9.67
CA ASN A 110 14.47 1.03 -8.57
C ASN A 110 13.77 -0.34 -8.48
N PRO A 111 14.19 -1.36 -9.25
CA PRO A 111 13.55 -2.69 -9.26
C PRO A 111 13.48 -3.34 -7.86
N GLY A 112 12.28 -3.71 -7.41
CA GLY A 112 12.03 -4.13 -6.03
C GLY A 112 10.58 -4.58 -5.79
N ALA A 113 10.25 -4.84 -4.52
CA ALA A 113 8.89 -5.01 -4.04
C ALA A 113 8.64 -3.92 -3.00
N TRP A 114 7.85 -2.91 -3.39
CA TRP A 114 7.73 -1.66 -2.65
C TRP A 114 6.33 -1.49 -2.07
N LEU A 115 6.26 -1.64 -0.75
CA LEU A 115 5.03 -1.42 0.00
C LEU A 115 4.61 0.06 -0.08
N MET A 116 3.35 0.29 -0.43
CA MET A 116 2.67 1.56 -0.22
C MET A 116 1.53 1.39 0.78
N HIS A 117 1.53 2.15 1.87
CA HIS A 117 0.61 1.92 2.99
C HIS A 117 0.24 3.18 3.77
N CYS A 118 -0.84 3.11 4.53
CA CYS A 118 -1.09 4.11 5.57
C CYS A 118 -0.08 3.90 6.73
N HIS A 119 0.61 4.96 7.14
CA HIS A 119 1.63 4.90 8.20
C HIS A 119 1.04 4.94 9.63
N ILE A 120 -0.29 4.98 9.77
CA ILE A 120 -0.96 4.74 11.06
C ILE A 120 -0.92 3.23 11.32
N ALA A 121 -0.19 2.80 12.35
CA ALA A 121 0.06 1.39 12.64
C ALA A 121 -1.22 0.52 12.63
N TRP A 122 -2.28 1.00 13.28
CA TRP A 122 -3.58 0.32 13.36
C TRP A 122 -4.26 0.12 11.99
N HIS A 123 -4.03 1.03 11.03
CA HIS A 123 -4.63 0.95 9.69
C HIS A 123 -3.88 -0.05 8.80
N VAL A 124 -2.54 -0.05 8.81
CA VAL A 124 -1.74 -1.04 8.05
C VAL A 124 -1.80 -2.43 8.68
N SER A 125 -1.87 -2.53 10.02
CA SER A 125 -2.25 -3.73 10.77
C SER A 125 -3.61 -4.27 10.31
N GLY A 126 -4.59 -3.37 10.13
CA GLY A 126 -5.90 -3.67 9.51
C GLY A 126 -5.86 -4.03 8.01
N GLY A 127 -4.72 -3.89 7.33
CA GLY A 127 -4.53 -4.29 5.92
C GLY A 127 -4.55 -3.14 4.89
N LEU A 128 -4.49 -1.88 5.33
CA LEU A 128 -4.48 -0.68 4.47
C LEU A 128 -3.10 -0.47 3.80
N SER A 129 -2.79 -1.35 2.85
CA SER A 129 -1.57 -1.31 2.01
C SER A 129 -1.71 -2.08 0.69
N VAL A 130 -0.79 -1.77 -0.23
CA VAL A 130 -0.54 -2.47 -1.51
C VAL A 130 0.98 -2.63 -1.70
N ASP A 131 1.40 -3.49 -2.61
CA ASP A 131 2.82 -3.74 -2.94
C ASP A 131 3.06 -3.55 -4.46
N PHE A 132 4.00 -2.67 -4.80
CA PHE A 132 4.45 -2.45 -6.17
C PHE A 132 5.58 -3.39 -6.52
N LEU A 133 5.30 -4.37 -7.37
CA LEU A 133 6.29 -5.32 -7.87
C LEU A 133 7.00 -4.73 -9.09
N GLU A 134 8.02 -3.93 -8.83
CA GLU A 134 8.76 -3.17 -9.84
C GLU A 134 9.88 -3.99 -10.46
N GLY A 135 9.92 -4.07 -11.78
CA GLY A 135 11.10 -4.59 -12.49
C GLY A 135 11.48 -6.02 -12.15
N VAL A 136 10.49 -6.87 -11.84
CA VAL A 136 10.65 -8.24 -11.29
C VAL A 136 11.73 -9.07 -12.01
N SER A 137 11.83 -9.00 -13.33
CA SER A 137 12.88 -9.69 -14.10
C SER A 137 14.29 -9.14 -13.84
N THR A 138 14.42 -7.81 -13.72
CA THR A 138 15.67 -7.11 -13.42
C THR A 138 16.11 -7.39 -11.98
N LEU A 139 15.19 -7.30 -11.02
CA LEU A 139 15.43 -7.68 -9.63
C LEU A 139 15.93 -9.14 -9.52
N ARG A 140 15.20 -10.09 -10.13
CA ARG A 140 15.54 -11.53 -10.07
C ARG A 140 16.95 -11.83 -10.61
N ASN A 141 17.30 -11.18 -11.74
CA ASN A 141 18.58 -11.40 -12.42
C ASN A 141 19.74 -10.72 -11.68
N ASN A 142 19.54 -9.52 -11.13
CA ASN A 142 20.62 -8.71 -10.56
C ASN A 142 20.80 -8.87 -9.04
N LEU A 143 19.85 -9.46 -8.31
CA LEU A 143 19.96 -9.65 -6.86
C LEU A 143 21.23 -10.49 -6.51
N PRO A 144 22.16 -9.96 -5.70
CA PRO A 144 23.45 -10.60 -5.42
C PRO A 144 23.34 -12.01 -4.82
N PRO A 145 24.30 -12.92 -5.09
CA PRO A 145 24.32 -14.26 -4.49
C PRO A 145 24.40 -14.24 -2.95
N ALA A 146 25.13 -13.28 -2.38
CA ALA A 146 25.23 -13.09 -0.93
C ALA A 146 23.86 -12.75 -0.31
N ASP A 147 23.14 -11.79 -0.89
CA ASP A 147 21.81 -11.36 -0.43
C ASP A 147 20.78 -12.49 -0.57
N LYS A 148 20.83 -13.24 -1.68
CA LYS A 148 20.02 -14.46 -1.89
C LYS A 148 20.27 -15.49 -0.79
N ALA A 149 21.54 -15.73 -0.43
CA ALA A 149 21.91 -16.68 0.62
C ALA A 149 21.48 -16.20 2.02
N ALA A 150 21.72 -14.92 2.35
CA ALA A 150 21.33 -14.33 3.62
C ALA A 150 19.81 -14.30 3.82
N PHE A 151 19.05 -13.93 2.78
CA PHE A 151 17.59 -13.99 2.79
C PHE A 151 17.08 -15.43 3.00
N ALA A 152 17.64 -16.40 2.27
CA ALA A 152 17.25 -17.80 2.41
C ALA A 152 17.56 -18.38 3.81
N ASP A 153 18.71 -18.06 4.38
CA ASP A 153 19.10 -18.44 5.74
C ASP A 153 18.15 -17.83 6.79
N ASN A 154 17.85 -16.54 6.70
CA ASN A 154 16.89 -15.88 7.59
C ASN A 154 15.48 -16.51 7.48
N CYS A 155 15.01 -16.78 6.27
CA CYS A 155 13.74 -17.49 6.06
C CYS A 155 13.75 -18.93 6.61
N ASN A 156 14.87 -19.64 6.53
CA ASN A 156 15.01 -20.99 7.10
C ASN A 156 14.95 -20.95 8.64
N LYS A 157 15.66 -20.00 9.26
CA LYS A 157 15.62 -19.77 10.72
C LYS A 157 14.22 -19.41 11.20
N TRP A 158 13.53 -18.49 10.50
CA TRP A 158 12.15 -18.13 10.82
C TRP A 158 11.18 -19.31 10.66
N ARG A 159 11.27 -20.09 9.56
CA ARG A 159 10.46 -21.29 9.35
C ARG A 159 10.69 -22.39 10.38
N ALA A 160 11.89 -22.47 10.97
CA ALA A 160 12.18 -23.40 12.07
C ALA A 160 11.66 -22.89 13.43
N TYR A 161 11.73 -21.58 13.67
CA TYR A 161 11.27 -20.94 14.90
C TYR A 161 9.73 -20.94 15.00
N PHE A 162 9.05 -20.36 14.01
CA PHE A 162 7.63 -20.00 14.10
C PHE A 162 6.68 -21.16 14.48
N PRO A 163 6.73 -22.36 13.85
CA PRO A 163 5.81 -23.45 14.20
C PRO A 163 6.19 -24.20 15.48
N ALA A 164 7.41 -24.00 16.02
CA ALA A 164 7.95 -24.81 17.12
C ALA A 164 8.14 -24.05 18.43
N GLN A 165 8.30 -22.72 18.37
CA GLN A 165 8.77 -21.90 19.50
C GLN A 165 7.97 -20.61 19.71
N ASP A 166 7.22 -20.12 18.72
CA ASP A 166 6.42 -18.90 18.88
C ASP A 166 5.11 -19.21 19.65
N PRO A 167 4.89 -18.65 20.86
CA PRO A 167 3.67 -18.89 21.61
C PRO A 167 2.49 -18.02 21.13
N PHE A 168 2.71 -17.08 20.20
CA PHE A 168 1.71 -16.10 19.78
C PHE A 168 1.30 -16.24 18.31
N PRO A 169 0.00 -16.24 18.00
CA PRO A 169 -0.45 -16.23 16.60
C PRO A 169 -0.24 -14.85 15.96
N LYS A 170 0.01 -14.83 14.64
CA LYS A 170 -0.16 -13.62 13.81
C LYS A 170 -1.64 -13.16 13.87
N ILE A 171 -1.93 -12.04 14.53
CA ILE A 171 -3.30 -11.53 14.75
C ILE A 171 -3.77 -10.47 13.73
N ASP A 172 -2.85 -9.95 12.91
CA ASP A 172 -3.09 -8.85 11.98
C ASP A 172 -2.50 -9.10 10.58
N SER A 173 -2.28 -8.05 9.78
CA SER A 173 -1.80 -8.19 8.40
C SER A 173 -0.38 -8.79 8.28
N GLY A 174 0.49 -8.59 9.28
CA GLY A 174 1.94 -8.82 9.12
C GLY A 174 2.61 -8.00 8.01
N ILE A 175 1.91 -7.01 7.44
CA ILE A 175 2.45 -5.95 6.58
C ILE A 175 3.20 -6.45 5.31
N LYS A 176 2.57 -6.99 4.25
CA LYS A 176 1.21 -7.55 4.06
C LYS A 176 1.18 -8.38 2.75
N ARG A 177 0.96 -9.70 2.85
CA ARG A 177 0.20 -10.49 1.86
C ARG A 177 -0.58 -11.56 2.60
N ASP A 178 -1.81 -11.85 2.18
CA ASP A 178 -2.48 -13.10 2.54
C ASP A 178 -3.57 -13.47 1.52
N GLU A 179 -3.34 -14.56 0.77
CA GLU A 179 -4.40 -15.36 0.13
C GLU A 179 -4.34 -16.81 0.63
N GLY A 180 -4.31 -16.97 1.96
CA GLY A 180 -4.39 -18.25 2.64
C GLY A 180 -3.03 -18.84 3.02
N TYR A 181 -2.98 -19.41 4.21
CA TYR A 181 -1.82 -20.13 4.74
C TYR A 181 -1.29 -21.16 3.71
N LEU A 182 -0.07 -20.93 3.24
CA LEU A 182 0.77 -21.95 2.65
C LEU A 182 2.04 -22.04 3.49
N TYR A 183 2.09 -23.09 4.32
CA TYR A 183 3.30 -23.57 4.99
C TYR A 183 4.21 -24.25 3.97
#